data_AF-A0A318EL55-F1
#
_entry.id   AF-A0A318EL55-F1
#
_cell.length_a   1.000
_cell.length_b   1.000
_cell.length_c   1.000
_cell.angle_alpha   90.00
_cell.angle_beta   90.00
_cell.angle_gamma   90.00
#
_symmetry.space_group_name_H-M   'P 1'
#
loop_
_entity.id
_entity.type
_entity.pdbx_description
1 polymer ?
#
loop_
_entity_poly.entity_id
_entity_poly.type
_entity_poly.pdbx_seq_one_letter_code
_entity_poly.pdbx_strand_id
1 'polypeptide(L)' 'MAKELELAKKLAVLGKLYCMALLSEDEYTAVKKRIMREYNVVSFMNT' A
#
# COMPACT_ATOMS: atom_id res chain seq x y z
N MET A 1 -3.20 16.84 -0.69
CA MET A 1 -3.48 16.43 -2.09
C MET A 1 -2.34 15.66 -2.76
N ALA A 2 -1.14 16.21 -2.99
CA ALA A 2 -0.09 15.52 -3.75
C ALA A 2 0.41 14.20 -3.10
N LYS A 3 0.65 14.20 -1.78
CA LYS A 3 1.13 13.02 -1.05
C LYS A 3 0.09 11.89 -0.93
N GLU A 4 -1.18 12.25 -0.77
CA GLU A 4 -2.28 11.27 -0.68
C GLU A 4 -2.51 10.59 -2.04
N LEU A 5 -2.43 11.35 -3.13
CA LEU A 5 -2.51 10.82 -4.49
C LEU A 5 -1.34 9.89 -4.80
N GLU A 6 -0.13 10.24 -4.36
CA GLU A 6 1.05 9.41 -4.55
C GLU A 6 0.96 8.10 -3.75
N LEU A 7 0.49 8.16 -2.51
CA LEU A 7 0.19 6.98 -1.69
C LEU A 7 -0.84 6.08 -2.38
N ALA A 8 -1.94 6.65 -2.85
CA ALA A 8 -3.00 5.90 -3.55
C ALA A 8 -2.45 5.19 -4.79
N LYS A 9 -1.59 5.86 -5.58
CA LYS A 9 -0.92 5.26 -6.74
C LYS A 9 -0.01 4.10 -6.35
N LYS A 10 0.84 4.27 -5.32
CA LYS A 10 1.73 3.20 -4.83
C LYS A 10 0.94 1.98 -4.36
N LEU A 11 -0.15 2.19 -3.62
CA LEU A 11 -1.01 1.10 -3.15
C LEU A 11 -1.77 0.41 -4.29
N ALA A 12 -2.24 1.16 -5.30
CA ALA A 12 -2.90 0.61 -6.47
C ALA A 12 -1.95 -0.28 -7.30
N VAL A 13 -0.70 0.15 -7.50
CA VAL A 13 0.33 -0.66 -8.17
C VAL A 13 0.62 -1.92 -7.38
N LEU A 14 0.79 -1.81 -6.05
CA LEU A 14 1.01 -2.97 -5.18
C LEU A 14 -0.14 -3.98 -5.27
N GLY A 15 -1.40 -3.51 -5.24
CA GLY A 15 -2.57 -4.36 -5.42
C GLY A 15 -2.58 -5.08 -6.77
N LYS A 16 -2.19 -4.39 -7.85
CA LYS A 16 -2.09 -5.00 -9.18
C LYS A 16 -1.03 -6.12 -9.23
N LEU A 17 0.13 -5.91 -8.60
CA LEU A 17 1.19 -6.94 -8.52
C LEU A 17 0.71 -8.19 -7.77
N TYR A 18 -0.05 -7.99 -6.69
CA TYR A 18 -0.66 -9.09 -5.95
C TYR A 18 -1.72 -9.84 -6.79
N CYS A 19 -2.60 -9.13 -7.51
CA CYS A 19 -3.56 -9.76 -8.42
C CYS A 19 -2.90 -10.54 -9.57
N MET A 20 -1.69 -10.15 -9.96
CA MET A 20 -0.89 -10.87 -10.96
C MET A 20 -0.12 -12.07 -10.37
N ALA A 21 -0.31 -12.39 -9.08
CA ALA A 21 0.41 -13.44 -8.35
C ALA A 21 1.95 -13.27 -8.38
N LEU A 22 2.43 -12.03 -8.56
CA LEU A 22 3.87 -11.70 -8.56
C LEU A 22 4.43 -11.51 -7.14
N LEU A 23 3.56 -11.52 -6.13
CA LEU A 23 3.90 -11.37 -4.72
C LEU A 23 3.10 -12.40 -3.93
N SER A 24 3.76 -13.00 -2.94
CA SER A 24 3.11 -13.79 -1.91
C SER A 24 2.32 -12.89 -0.96
N GLU A 25 1.36 -13.45 -0.22
CA GLU A 25 0.55 -12.69 0.74
C GLU A 25 1.42 -11.98 1.81
N ASP A 26 2.46 -12.65 2.29
CA ASP A 26 3.44 -12.10 3.22
C ASP A 26 4.21 -10.91 2.64
N GLU A 27 4.67 -11.03 1.39
CA GLU A 27 5.42 -9.97 0.69
C GLU A 27 4.52 -8.77 0.42
N TYR A 28 3.29 -9.00 -0.04
CA TYR A 28 2.29 -7.96 -0.22
C TYR A 28 2.02 -7.23 1.11
N THR A 29 1.83 -7.97 2.20
CA THR A 29 1.55 -7.40 3.52
C THR A 29 2.73 -6.59 4.06
N ALA A 30 3.96 -7.09 3.91
CA ALA A 30 5.16 -6.39 4.34
C ALA A 30 5.37 -5.08 3.56
N VAL A 31 5.22 -5.11 2.23
CA VAL A 31 5.37 -3.92 1.38
C VAL A 31 4.26 -2.92 1.63
N LYS A 32 3.01 -3.38 1.80
CA LYS A 32 1.87 -2.51 2.16
C LYS A 32 2.11 -1.75 3.47
N LYS A 33 2.55 -2.45 4.52
CA LYS A 33 2.89 -1.84 5.82
C LYS A 33 4.04 -0.83 5.69
N ARG A 34 5.08 -1.15 4.90
CA ARG A 34 6.20 -0.24 4.65
C ARG A 34 5.75 1.05 3.94
N ILE A 35 4.96 0.92 2.88
CA ILE A 35 4.41 2.08 2.15
C ILE A 35 3.53 2.91 3.09
N MET A 36 2.61 2.28 3.82
CA MET A 36 1.74 3.01 4.76
C MET A 36 2.53 3.78 5.83
N ARG A 37 3.59 3.17 6.40
CA ARG A 37 4.47 3.82 7.36
C ARG A 37 5.24 5.01 6.78
N GLU A 38 5.72 4.93 5.53
CA GLU A 38 6.40 6.03 4.83
C GLU A 38 5.53 7.29 4.73
N TYR A 39 4.21 7.11 4.65
CA TYR A 39 3.23 8.20 4.59
C TYR A 39 2.59 8.52 5.95
N ASN A 40 3.10 7.95 7.06
CA ASN A 40 2.53 8.07 8.42
C ASN A 40 1.05 7.66 8.52
N VAL A 41 0.59 6.76 7.64
CA VAL A 41 -0.77 6.22 7.67
C VAL A 41 -0.75 4.93 8.48
N VAL A 42 -1.30 4.96 9.69
CA VAL A 42 -1.30 3.81 10.60
C VAL A 42 -2.56 2.94 10.41
N SER A 43 -3.65 3.53 9.91
CA SER A 43 -4.90 2.85 9.55
C SER A 43 -5.82 3.79 8.77
N PHE A 44 -6.64 3.28 7.85
CA PHE A 44 -7.77 4.02 7.26
C PHE A 44 -9.06 3.93 8.11
N MET A 45 -8.97 3.40 9.33
CA MET A 45 -10.05 3.38 10.32
C MET A 45 -9.77 4.43 11.40
N ASN A 46 -10.28 5.64 11.20
CA ASN A 46 -10.48 6.59 12.28
C ASN A 46 -11.72 7.44 12.01
N THR A 47 -12.88 6.78 12.02
CA THR A 47 -14.20 7.38 12.27
C THR A 47 -14.98 6.40 13.16
#